data_AF-A0A433P686-F1
#
_entry.id   AF-A0A433P686-F1
#
_cell.length_a   1.000
_cell.length_b   1.000
_cell.length_c   1.000
_cell.angle_alpha   90.00
_cell.angle_beta   90.00
_cell.angle_gamma   90.00
#
_symmetry.space_group_name_H-M   'P 1'
#
loop_
_entity.id
_entity.type
_entity.pdbx_description
1 polymer ?
#
loop_
_entity_poly.entity_id
_entity_poly.type
_entity_poly.pdbx_seq_one_letter_code
_entity_poly.pdbx_strand_id
1 'polypeptide(L)'
;EVLDTNTSLETTISEWVKTYRADSTKGMLELVNFLIHSCGCNSSVSPSAFAEEDAVVDILQELQQELQKDPFHDYPIVSRARHLKKFRRQFLDFWTRLIDQCRHDVVYNGVFCETLQEWLTAMSSSTFRPFRHTATATALCLVGALCDVARAVEGELEVATRQLQAERKKRGEKTRVGEREQGLVDRSQDLHGKKVKLGEVLTDFFDGVFVHRCRDVEPIIRSECIRDLGTWMIKHPTQFLDASYLRYLGWLLSDKSPSVRLEAIRSLERLYLKDDFVSSLRQFTERFRGRVIEMAVGEADLTIRTVAIKVCETVSRRGFLEETEKEALCPLVFEAEEKVRSAVSGFVKDVVNEDWVAKKSAEVLLAQKGKKKKDAQVREDWIELKGLAAFFVKFDGSTGREKDGEEEMNGKKRKRKDAAKDIVDDAYVEGGGSRKVGRIAEAVEALWWEMEVLRVTNDLHYLLQDWETLADYLSRDHSTSQAAQSSSVSTPIDPCYRLTDEEESVLVEVFVACLKLAIERGNEKEKAKEKKKVSS
;
A
#
# COMPACT_ATOMS: atom_id res chain seq x y z
N GLU A 1 -23.42 27.94 10.22
CA GLU A 1 -22.13 28.47 9.74
C GLU A 1 -21.33 27.48 8.92
N VAL A 2 -20.99 26.28 9.43
CA VAL A 2 -20.17 25.29 8.68
C VAL A 2 -20.79 24.84 7.34
N LEU A 3 -22.13 24.85 7.24
CA LEU A 3 -22.88 24.56 6.01
C LEU A 3 -23.03 25.76 5.08
N ASP A 4 -22.80 26.99 5.56
CA ASP A 4 -22.96 28.18 4.76
C ASP A 4 -21.74 28.37 3.85
N THR A 5 -21.97 28.37 2.53
CA THR A 5 -20.90 28.58 1.56
C THR A 5 -20.36 30.00 1.54
N ASN A 6 -21.08 30.96 2.14
CA ASN A 6 -20.68 32.36 2.20
C ASN A 6 -19.88 32.68 3.47
N THR A 7 -19.88 31.81 4.47
CA THR A 7 -19.11 31.98 5.70
C THR A 7 -17.76 31.31 5.57
N SER A 8 -16.69 32.06 5.84
CA SER A 8 -15.35 31.49 5.90
C SER A 8 -15.22 30.61 7.14
N LEU A 9 -14.88 29.34 6.95
CA LEU A 9 -14.61 28.40 8.05
C LEU A 9 -13.54 28.92 9.00
N GLU A 10 -12.54 29.62 8.46
CA GLU A 10 -11.46 30.22 9.24
C GLU A 10 -11.97 31.32 10.18
N THR A 11 -12.91 32.15 9.72
CA THR A 11 -13.53 33.20 10.53
C THR A 11 -14.33 32.59 11.68
N THR A 12 -15.19 31.60 11.40
CA THR A 12 -15.96 30.89 12.44
C THR A 12 -15.03 30.26 13.49
N ILE A 13 -13.94 29.61 13.09
CA ILE A 13 -12.98 29.02 14.04
C ILE A 13 -12.32 30.11 14.87
N SER A 14 -11.86 31.19 14.26
CA SER A 14 -11.21 32.28 15.00
C SER A 14 -12.15 33.01 15.96
N GLU A 15 -13.44 33.12 15.63
CA GLU A 15 -14.47 33.63 16.54
C GLU A 15 -14.70 32.67 17.70
N TRP A 16 -14.81 31.37 17.42
CA TRP A 16 -14.93 30.36 18.47
C TRP A 16 -13.72 30.37 19.43
N VAL A 17 -12.49 30.47 18.91
CA VAL A 17 -11.26 30.54 19.74
C VAL A 17 -11.29 31.76 20.65
N LYS A 18 -11.81 32.91 20.18
CA LYS A 18 -11.99 34.10 21.04
C LYS A 18 -13.02 33.84 22.12
N THR A 19 -14.15 33.22 21.80
CA THR A 19 -15.17 32.84 22.79
C THR A 19 -14.58 31.90 23.83
N TYR A 20 -13.87 30.86 23.42
CA TYR A 20 -13.24 29.90 24.33
C TYR A 20 -12.21 30.55 25.26
N ARG A 21 -11.37 31.45 24.74
CA ARG A 21 -10.38 32.17 25.56
C ARG A 21 -11.03 33.15 26.54
N ALA A 22 -12.23 33.64 26.26
CA ALA A 22 -12.98 34.49 27.17
C ALA A 22 -13.76 33.67 28.22
N ASP A 23 -14.34 32.54 27.82
CA ASP A 23 -15.11 31.64 28.65
C ASP A 23 -15.00 30.21 28.08
N SER A 24 -14.17 29.38 28.73
CA SER A 24 -13.90 28.02 28.29
C SER A 24 -15.14 27.13 28.34
N THR A 25 -16.01 27.31 29.35
CA THR A 25 -17.23 26.53 29.52
C THR A 25 -18.21 26.82 28.38
N LYS A 26 -18.42 28.10 28.07
CA LYS A 26 -19.26 28.51 26.93
C LYS A 26 -18.71 27.98 25.61
N GLY A 27 -17.40 28.14 25.37
CA GLY A 27 -16.76 27.63 24.15
C GLY A 27 -16.92 26.12 24.00
N MET A 28 -16.75 25.34 25.08
CA MET A 28 -16.94 23.89 25.03
C MET A 28 -18.40 23.50 24.78
N LEU A 29 -19.35 24.16 25.43
CA LEU A 29 -20.78 23.91 25.20
C LEU A 29 -21.17 24.13 23.73
N GLU A 30 -20.66 25.18 23.10
CA GLU A 30 -20.88 25.44 21.66
C GLU A 30 -20.32 24.32 20.78
N LEU A 31 -19.12 23.80 21.08
CA LEU A 31 -18.54 22.66 20.35
C LEU A 31 -19.30 21.36 20.55
N VAL A 32 -19.69 21.06 21.79
CA VAL A 32 -20.45 19.85 22.11
C VAL A 32 -21.81 19.88 21.41
N ASN A 33 -22.50 21.01 21.42
CA ASN A 33 -23.74 21.18 20.68
C ASN A 33 -23.51 21.08 19.16
N PHE A 34 -22.43 21.66 18.62
CA PHE A 34 -22.07 21.47 17.21
C PHE A 34 -21.88 19.99 16.85
N LEU A 35 -21.22 19.21 17.71
CA LEU A 35 -21.03 17.77 17.53
C LEU A 35 -22.36 17.00 17.59
N ILE A 36 -23.22 17.31 18.56
CA ILE A 36 -24.56 16.71 18.71
C ILE A 36 -25.44 17.00 17.50
N HIS A 37 -25.46 18.25 17.02
CA HIS A 37 -26.16 18.64 15.80
C HIS A 37 -25.60 17.95 14.56
N SER A 38 -24.29 17.69 14.52
CA SER A 38 -23.64 16.95 13.43
C SER A 38 -24.03 15.47 13.39
N CYS A 39 -24.62 14.94 14.46
CA CYS A 39 -25.25 13.61 14.50
C CYS A 39 -26.69 13.63 13.97
N GLY A 40 -27.21 14.81 13.60
CA GLY A 40 -28.59 15.05 13.20
C GLY A 40 -29.54 15.31 14.36
N CYS A 41 -29.03 15.47 15.59
CA CYS A 41 -29.89 15.86 16.71
C CYS A 41 -30.30 17.33 16.57
N ASN A 42 -31.59 17.65 16.68
CA ASN A 42 -32.03 19.06 16.69
C ASN A 42 -32.02 19.66 18.09
N SER A 43 -31.87 18.83 19.12
CA SER A 43 -31.83 19.24 20.52
C SER A 43 -30.42 19.64 20.93
N SER A 44 -30.32 20.56 21.89
CA SER A 44 -29.07 21.10 22.41
C SER A 44 -28.98 20.86 23.91
N VAL A 45 -27.77 20.62 24.39
CA VAL A 45 -27.44 20.59 25.82
C VAL A 45 -27.57 22.00 26.38
N SER A 46 -28.26 22.14 27.50
CA SER A 46 -28.40 23.40 28.21
C SER A 46 -27.14 23.73 29.02
N PRO A 47 -26.86 25.01 29.33
CA PRO A 47 -25.72 25.37 30.17
C PRO A 47 -25.74 24.73 31.56
N SER A 48 -26.92 24.52 32.14
CA SER A 48 -27.06 23.85 33.44
C SER A 48 -26.73 22.37 33.36
N ALA A 49 -27.22 21.67 32.34
CA ALA A 49 -26.92 20.25 32.14
C ALA A 49 -25.42 20.03 31.82
N PHE A 50 -24.81 20.94 31.06
CA PHE A 50 -23.40 20.85 30.73
C PHE A 50 -22.46 21.08 31.93
N ALA A 51 -22.90 21.83 32.94
CA ALA A 51 -22.12 22.06 34.14
C ALA A 51 -22.07 20.83 35.08
N GLU A 52 -22.93 19.84 34.87
CA GLU A 52 -22.96 18.58 35.60
C GLU A 52 -22.09 17.55 34.87
N GLU A 53 -20.79 17.49 35.20
CA GLU A 53 -19.81 16.62 34.52
C GLU A 53 -20.24 15.14 34.51
N ASP A 54 -20.81 14.62 35.60
CA ASP A 54 -21.27 13.22 35.68
C ASP A 54 -22.52 12.91 34.83
N ALA A 55 -23.17 13.92 34.25
CA ALA A 55 -24.45 13.77 33.54
C ALA A 55 -24.30 13.45 32.03
N VAL A 56 -23.08 13.38 31.48
CA VAL A 56 -22.86 13.18 30.02
C VAL A 56 -23.62 11.96 29.49
N VAL A 57 -23.59 10.84 30.21
CA VAL A 57 -24.27 9.59 29.80
C VAL A 57 -25.79 9.76 29.81
N ASP A 58 -26.34 10.38 30.86
CA ASP A 58 -27.78 10.62 31.00
C ASP A 58 -28.29 11.57 29.92
N ILE A 59 -27.57 12.67 29.67
CA ILE A 59 -27.87 13.63 28.60
C ILE A 59 -27.89 12.92 27.24
N LEU A 60 -26.89 12.08 26.95
CA LEU A 60 -26.84 11.34 25.69
C LEU A 60 -27.98 10.32 25.57
N GLN A 61 -28.42 9.72 26.68
CA GLN A 61 -29.55 8.81 26.69
C GLN A 61 -30.87 9.54 26.38
N GLU A 62 -31.08 10.74 26.92
CA GLU A 62 -32.23 11.59 26.61
C GLU A 62 -32.24 11.99 25.12
N LEU A 63 -31.12 12.51 24.62
CA LEU A 63 -30.98 12.90 23.20
C LEU A 63 -31.20 11.70 22.26
N GLN A 64 -30.69 10.52 22.65
CA GLN A 64 -30.91 9.28 21.89
C GLN A 64 -32.39 8.92 21.83
N GLN A 65 -33.14 9.02 22.94
CA GLN A 65 -34.58 8.74 22.95
C GLN A 65 -35.36 9.68 22.05
N GLU A 66 -34.95 10.95 21.95
CA GLU A 66 -35.57 11.90 21.03
C GLU A 66 -35.31 11.56 19.57
N LEU A 67 -34.06 11.23 19.23
CA LEU A 67 -33.65 10.84 17.88
C LEU A 67 -34.30 9.54 17.41
N GLN A 68 -34.51 8.58 18.31
CA GLN A 68 -35.16 7.31 17.99
C GLN A 68 -36.66 7.44 17.64
N LYS A 69 -37.28 8.60 17.90
CA LYS A 69 -38.67 8.87 17.48
C LYS A 69 -38.79 8.98 15.96
N ASP A 70 -37.71 9.28 15.24
CA ASP A 70 -37.69 9.28 13.78
C ASP A 70 -37.03 7.99 13.22
N PRO A 71 -37.83 7.06 12.66
CA PRO A 71 -37.31 5.80 12.13
C PRO A 71 -36.48 5.95 10.83
N PHE A 72 -36.50 7.12 10.17
CA PHE A 72 -35.78 7.38 8.91
C PHE A 72 -34.67 8.42 9.06
N HIS A 73 -34.03 8.45 10.23
CA HIS A 73 -32.96 9.40 10.55
C HIS A 73 -31.70 9.20 9.70
N ASP A 74 -31.62 9.91 8.57
CA ASP A 74 -30.36 10.13 7.84
C ASP A 74 -29.55 11.20 8.59
N TYR A 75 -28.25 10.97 8.80
CA TYR A 75 -27.41 11.86 9.60
C TYR A 75 -26.31 12.53 8.77
N PRO A 76 -25.92 13.76 9.11
CA PRO A 76 -25.17 14.65 8.21
C PRO A 76 -23.90 14.09 7.56
N ILE A 77 -23.10 13.29 8.27
CA ILE A 77 -21.80 12.81 7.76
C ILE A 77 -21.90 11.67 6.73
N VAL A 78 -23.06 11.02 6.59
CA VAL A 78 -23.32 9.99 5.56
C VAL A 78 -24.39 10.40 4.55
N SER A 79 -25.05 11.53 4.78
CA SER A 79 -26.19 11.95 3.97
C SER A 79 -25.80 12.21 2.51
N ARG A 80 -26.67 11.75 1.60
CA ARG A 80 -26.57 12.01 0.16
C ARG A 80 -27.36 13.24 -0.28
N ALA A 81 -28.02 13.92 0.64
CA ALA A 81 -28.80 15.13 0.33
C ALA A 81 -27.90 16.21 -0.29
N ARG A 82 -28.41 16.91 -1.32
CA ARG A 82 -27.61 17.89 -2.09
C ARG A 82 -26.98 18.98 -1.20
N HIS A 83 -27.69 19.43 -0.17
CA HIS A 83 -27.22 20.44 0.77
C HIS A 83 -26.21 19.92 1.81
N LEU A 84 -26.14 18.59 2.04
CA LEU A 84 -25.20 17.94 2.97
C LEU A 84 -24.04 17.22 2.27
N LYS A 85 -24.04 17.16 0.93
CA LYS A 85 -23.03 16.43 0.14
C LYS A 85 -21.58 16.82 0.47
N LYS A 86 -21.34 18.07 0.89
CA LYS A 86 -20.00 18.59 1.27
C LYS A 86 -19.78 18.61 2.78
N PHE A 87 -20.81 18.34 3.58
CA PHE A 87 -20.79 18.53 5.02
C PHE A 87 -19.68 17.71 5.68
N ARG A 88 -19.59 16.40 5.39
CA ARG A 88 -18.54 15.55 5.99
C ARG A 88 -17.15 16.14 5.82
N ARG A 89 -16.82 16.63 4.62
CA ARG A 89 -15.50 17.23 4.34
C ARG A 89 -15.30 18.51 5.15
N GLN A 90 -16.29 19.41 5.16
CA GLN A 90 -16.23 20.67 5.91
C GLN A 90 -16.16 20.44 7.42
N PHE A 91 -16.90 19.46 7.92
CA PHE A 91 -16.91 19.03 9.32
C PHE A 91 -15.54 18.53 9.78
N LEU A 92 -14.89 17.64 9.02
CA LEU A 92 -13.55 17.16 9.37
C LEU A 92 -12.46 18.23 9.16
N ASP A 93 -12.61 19.09 8.15
CA ASP A 93 -11.72 20.24 7.92
C ASP A 93 -11.81 21.27 9.07
N PHE A 94 -13.00 21.46 9.64
CA PHE A 94 -13.21 22.31 10.82
C PHE A 94 -12.33 21.85 11.99
N TRP A 95 -12.40 20.57 12.36
CA TRP A 95 -11.62 20.03 13.49
C TRP A 95 -10.12 20.11 13.24
N THR A 96 -9.69 19.83 12.00
CA THR A 96 -8.26 19.91 11.63
C THR A 96 -7.74 21.34 11.80
N ARG A 97 -8.46 22.34 11.27
CA ARG A 97 -8.07 23.76 11.37
C ARG A 97 -8.21 24.30 12.79
N LEU A 98 -9.20 23.84 13.55
CA LEU A 98 -9.37 24.22 14.95
C LEU A 98 -8.16 23.80 15.78
N ILE A 99 -7.70 22.55 15.65
CA ILE A 99 -6.49 22.07 16.32
C ILE A 99 -5.26 22.88 15.92
N ASP A 100 -5.11 23.23 14.64
CA ASP A 100 -4.00 24.07 14.18
C ASP A 100 -4.03 25.49 14.78
N GLN A 101 -5.21 26.13 14.89
CA GLN A 101 -5.31 27.44 15.57
C GLN A 101 -5.05 27.37 17.08
N CYS A 102 -5.32 26.21 17.70
CA CYS A 102 -5.17 25.96 19.13
C CYS A 102 -3.80 25.37 19.54
N ARG A 103 -2.91 25.13 18.57
CA ARG A 103 -1.67 24.32 18.72
C ARG A 103 -0.65 24.84 19.72
N HIS A 104 -0.75 26.09 20.18
CA HIS A 104 0.25 26.72 21.06
C HIS A 104 -0.21 26.86 22.51
N ASP A 105 -1.51 26.78 22.78
CA ASP A 105 -2.10 27.09 24.07
C ASP A 105 -3.24 26.13 24.45
N VAL A 106 -4.38 26.18 23.75
CA VAL A 106 -5.64 25.55 24.15
C VAL A 106 -5.50 24.03 24.26
N VAL A 107 -4.73 23.38 23.38
CA VAL A 107 -4.54 21.92 23.42
C VAL A 107 -3.79 21.42 24.67
N TYR A 108 -3.13 22.30 25.42
CA TYR A 108 -2.33 21.95 26.60
C TYR A 108 -2.98 22.32 27.93
N ASN A 109 -4.14 23.00 27.93
CA ASN A 109 -4.69 23.62 29.14
C ASN A 109 -5.41 22.66 30.10
N GLY A 110 -5.54 21.37 29.74
CA GLY A 110 -6.21 20.35 30.54
C GLY A 110 -7.74 20.43 30.54
N VAL A 111 -8.36 21.36 29.81
CA VAL A 111 -9.82 21.46 29.72
C VAL A 111 -10.30 21.00 28.35
N PHE A 112 -9.73 21.57 27.27
CA PHE A 112 -10.24 21.34 25.91
C PHE A 112 -10.21 19.87 25.49
N CYS A 113 -9.04 19.22 25.59
CA CYS A 113 -8.86 17.84 25.15
C CYS A 113 -9.62 16.86 26.06
N GLU A 114 -9.65 17.11 27.37
CA GLU A 114 -10.27 16.22 28.37
C GLU A 114 -11.79 16.21 28.22
N THR A 115 -12.43 17.39 28.12
CA THR A 115 -13.87 17.47 27.85
C THR A 115 -14.24 16.86 26.49
N LEU A 116 -13.45 17.08 25.42
CA LEU A 116 -13.73 16.43 24.13
C LEU A 116 -13.60 14.90 24.23
N GLN A 117 -12.60 14.41 24.94
CA GLN A 117 -12.37 12.98 25.12
C GLN A 117 -13.54 12.32 25.86
N GLU A 118 -14.04 12.96 26.91
CA GLU A 118 -15.19 12.48 27.70
C GLU A 118 -16.43 12.33 26.81
N TRP A 119 -16.84 13.40 26.14
CA TRP A 119 -18.02 13.42 25.28
C TRP A 119 -17.88 12.45 24.11
N LEU A 120 -16.72 12.41 23.44
CA LEU A 120 -16.50 11.52 22.29
C LEU A 120 -16.45 10.04 22.71
N THR A 121 -15.90 9.73 23.88
CA THR A 121 -15.90 8.36 24.43
C THR A 121 -17.32 7.89 24.74
N ALA A 122 -18.12 8.72 25.42
CA ALA A 122 -19.51 8.41 25.73
C ALA A 122 -20.35 8.25 24.45
N MET A 123 -20.26 9.20 23.50
CA MET A 123 -20.99 9.13 22.23
C MET A 123 -20.57 7.94 21.36
N SER A 124 -19.27 7.63 21.30
CA SER A 124 -18.75 6.47 20.56
C SER A 124 -19.12 5.13 21.20
N SER A 125 -19.55 5.13 22.46
CA SER A 125 -20.04 3.93 23.16
C SER A 125 -21.55 3.72 23.02
N SER A 126 -22.27 4.70 22.47
CA SER A 126 -23.72 4.61 22.25
C SER A 126 -24.10 3.49 21.27
N THR A 127 -25.24 2.86 21.54
CA THR A 127 -25.87 1.90 20.62
C THR A 127 -26.39 2.59 19.36
N PHE A 128 -26.61 3.92 19.41
CA PHE A 128 -27.12 4.69 18.29
C PHE A 128 -26.03 5.02 17.27
N ARG A 129 -26.20 4.51 16.04
CA ARG A 129 -25.19 4.62 14.98
C ARG A 129 -24.78 6.07 14.65
N PRO A 130 -25.68 7.07 14.55
CA PRO A 130 -25.30 8.45 14.27
C PRO A 130 -24.31 9.04 15.28
N PHE A 131 -24.55 8.85 16.58
CA PHE A 131 -23.60 9.23 17.63
C PHE A 131 -22.28 8.48 17.46
N ARG A 132 -22.37 7.16 17.37
CA ARG A 132 -21.19 6.31 17.31
C ARG A 132 -20.27 6.64 16.13
N HIS A 133 -20.84 6.78 14.94
CA HIS A 133 -20.07 7.08 13.74
C HIS A 133 -19.50 8.50 13.74
N THR A 134 -20.31 9.51 14.10
CA THR A 134 -19.89 10.92 14.08
C THR A 134 -18.83 11.22 15.13
N ALA A 135 -19.01 10.70 16.35
CA ALA A 135 -18.01 10.81 17.40
C ALA A 135 -16.71 10.10 17.02
N THR A 136 -16.80 8.88 16.46
CA THR A 136 -15.60 8.16 15.99
C THR A 136 -14.87 8.96 14.92
N ALA A 137 -15.56 9.41 13.87
CA ALA A 137 -14.92 10.19 12.79
C ALA A 137 -14.27 11.48 13.31
N THR A 138 -14.89 12.13 14.30
CA THR A 138 -14.33 13.32 14.97
C THR A 138 -13.08 12.99 15.75
N ALA A 139 -13.13 11.97 16.63
CA ALA A 139 -11.99 11.54 17.42
C ALA A 139 -10.80 11.13 16.54
N LEU A 140 -11.06 10.39 15.46
CA LEU A 140 -10.00 9.98 14.54
C LEU A 140 -9.33 11.18 13.85
N CYS A 141 -10.13 12.19 13.48
CA CYS A 141 -9.66 13.44 12.90
C CYS A 141 -8.84 14.27 13.89
N LEU A 142 -9.30 14.37 15.14
CA LEU A 142 -8.60 15.05 16.23
C LEU A 142 -7.22 14.42 16.48
N VAL A 143 -7.14 13.10 16.63
CA VAL A 143 -5.87 12.38 16.77
C VAL A 143 -4.95 12.68 15.58
N GLY A 144 -5.48 12.64 14.36
CA GLY A 144 -4.72 12.93 13.15
C GLY A 144 -4.16 14.35 13.08
N ALA A 145 -4.88 15.35 13.61
CA ALA A 145 -4.41 16.73 13.69
C ALA A 145 -3.43 16.94 14.85
N LEU A 146 -3.68 16.31 16.01
CA LEU A 146 -2.78 16.34 17.16
C LEU A 146 -1.44 15.66 16.85
N CYS A 147 -1.40 14.63 15.99
CA CYS A 147 -0.16 14.07 15.47
C CYS A 147 0.71 15.12 14.75
N ASP A 148 0.11 16.04 13.98
CA ASP A 148 0.86 17.09 13.28
C ASP A 148 1.44 18.10 14.28
N VAL A 149 0.67 18.47 15.32
CA VAL A 149 1.12 19.33 16.42
C VAL A 149 2.25 18.67 17.20
N ALA A 150 2.10 17.40 17.57
CA ALA A 150 3.12 16.63 18.29
C ALA A 150 4.42 16.55 17.50
N ARG A 151 4.35 16.26 16.19
CA ARG A 151 5.53 16.24 15.32
C ARG A 151 6.22 17.60 15.23
N ALA A 152 5.46 18.70 15.19
CA ALA A 152 6.02 20.04 15.21
C ALA A 152 6.78 20.32 16.52
N VAL A 153 6.19 19.97 17.67
CA VAL A 153 6.82 20.10 18.99
C VAL A 153 8.08 19.24 19.10
N GLU A 154 8.07 18.02 18.57
CA GLU A 154 9.27 17.16 18.53
C GLU A 154 10.40 17.80 17.72
N GLY A 155 10.10 18.33 16.53
CA GLY A 155 11.08 19.04 15.71
C GLY A 155 11.65 20.28 16.42
N GLU A 156 10.81 21.06 17.10
CA GLU A 156 11.26 22.20 17.90
C GLU A 156 12.14 21.77 19.08
N LEU A 157 11.76 20.67 19.76
CA LEU A 157 12.51 20.12 20.88
C LEU A 157 13.89 19.61 20.44
N GLU A 158 13.98 18.95 19.28
CA GLU A 158 15.27 18.53 18.70
C GLU A 158 16.19 19.73 18.43
N VAL A 159 15.65 20.79 17.82
CA VAL A 159 16.41 22.01 17.54
C VAL A 159 16.88 22.67 18.82
N ALA A 160 15.99 22.85 19.81
CA ALA A 160 16.32 23.45 21.10
C ALA A 160 17.39 22.63 21.84
N THR A 161 17.28 21.31 21.82
CA THR A 161 18.25 20.40 22.45
C THR A 161 19.63 20.50 21.79
N ARG A 162 19.69 20.55 20.46
CA ARG A 162 20.96 20.74 19.71
C ARG A 162 21.60 22.09 20.04
N GLN A 163 20.80 23.16 20.11
CA GLN A 163 21.28 24.50 20.49
C GLN A 163 21.83 24.51 21.92
N LEU A 164 21.13 23.87 22.87
CA LEU A 164 21.56 23.75 24.25
C LEU A 164 22.90 22.99 24.35
N GLN A 165 23.05 21.88 23.62
CA GLN A 165 24.30 21.12 23.59
C GLN A 165 25.46 21.94 23.00
N ALA A 166 25.22 22.72 21.94
CA ALA A 166 26.23 23.58 21.34
C ALA A 166 26.68 24.68 22.30
N GLU A 167 25.76 25.30 23.03
CA GLU A 167 26.08 26.34 24.01
C GLU A 167 26.85 25.78 25.21
N ARG A 168 26.47 24.59 25.69
CA ARG A 168 27.23 23.86 26.72
C ARG A 168 28.66 23.55 26.29
N LYS A 169 28.88 23.16 25.03
CA LYS A 169 30.22 22.93 24.48
C LYS A 169 31.06 24.21 24.44
N LYS A 170 30.46 25.36 24.09
CA LYS A 170 31.15 26.67 24.12
C LYS A 170 31.51 27.14 25.53
N ARG A 171 30.71 26.74 26.52
CA ARG A 171 30.98 27.09 27.93
C ARG A 171 32.28 26.46 28.45
N GLY A 172 32.59 25.23 28.02
CA GLY A 172 33.74 24.48 28.55
C GLY A 172 33.62 24.28 30.07
N GLU A 173 34.72 24.43 30.79
CA GLU A 173 34.78 24.27 32.26
C GLU A 173 34.28 25.50 33.06
N LYS A 174 33.75 26.55 32.40
CA LYS A 174 33.25 27.72 33.12
C LYS A 174 32.10 27.32 34.05
N THR A 175 32.18 27.74 35.32
CA THR A 175 31.25 27.38 36.40
C THR A 175 29.89 28.09 36.33
N ARG A 176 29.80 29.25 35.67
CA ARG A 176 28.57 30.05 35.60
C ARG A 176 27.77 29.74 34.32
N VAL A 177 26.52 29.31 34.50
CA VAL A 177 25.54 29.17 33.41
C VAL A 177 25.16 30.56 32.91
N GLY A 178 25.27 30.77 31.59
CA GLY A 178 24.87 32.02 30.96
C GLY A 178 23.34 32.12 30.81
N GLU A 179 22.80 33.33 30.79
CA GLU A 179 21.36 33.60 30.60
C GLU A 179 20.79 32.90 29.35
N ARG A 180 21.57 32.87 28.27
CA ARG A 180 21.23 32.15 27.03
C ARG A 180 21.13 30.63 27.23
N GLU A 181 22.02 30.03 28.02
CA GLU A 181 21.96 28.60 28.31
C GLU A 181 20.72 28.30 29.16
N GLN A 182 20.44 29.12 30.17
CA GLN A 182 19.25 28.95 31.01
C GLN A 182 17.95 29.05 30.20
N GLY A 183 17.82 30.07 29.33
CA GLY A 183 16.64 30.19 28.48
C GLY A 183 16.44 29.02 27.51
N LEU A 184 17.53 28.37 27.06
CA LEU A 184 17.44 27.15 26.26
C LEU A 184 17.03 25.93 27.10
N VAL A 185 17.47 25.84 28.37
CA VAL A 185 17.01 24.81 29.32
C VAL A 185 15.51 24.94 29.54
N ASP A 186 15.03 26.15 29.87
CA ASP A 186 13.62 26.40 30.15
C ASP A 186 12.74 26.09 28.92
N ARG A 187 13.19 26.50 27.72
CA ARG A 187 12.50 26.18 26.47
C ARG A 187 12.47 24.67 26.19
N SER A 188 13.57 23.96 26.39
CA SER A 188 13.61 22.50 26.21
C SER A 188 12.69 21.79 27.21
N GLN A 189 12.60 22.27 28.45
CA GLN A 189 11.69 21.72 29.46
C GLN A 189 10.22 21.96 29.09
N ASP A 190 9.85 23.17 28.67
CA ASP A 190 8.49 23.49 28.19
C ASP A 190 8.07 22.60 27.00
N LEU A 191 8.93 22.51 25.98
CA LEU A 191 8.67 21.67 24.81
C LEU A 191 8.58 20.18 25.17
N HIS A 192 9.39 19.72 26.14
CA HIS A 192 9.29 18.35 26.63
C HIS A 192 7.96 18.10 27.35
N GLY A 193 7.52 19.02 28.22
CA GLY A 193 6.22 18.94 28.88
C GLY A 193 5.06 18.89 27.89
N LYS A 194 5.10 19.74 26.86
CA LYS A 194 4.13 19.73 25.74
C LYS A 194 4.12 18.41 24.99
N LYS A 195 5.29 17.83 24.71
CA LYS A 195 5.41 16.51 24.08
C LYS A 195 4.74 15.43 24.93
N VAL A 196 5.01 15.39 26.24
CA VAL A 196 4.43 14.41 27.16
C VAL A 196 2.90 14.53 27.19
N LYS A 197 2.36 15.73 27.41
CA LYS A 197 0.90 15.94 27.46
C LYS A 197 0.21 15.56 26.15
N LEU A 198 0.81 15.86 24.99
CA LEU A 198 0.26 15.40 23.70
C LEU A 198 0.27 13.88 23.57
N GLY A 199 1.33 13.21 24.03
CA GLY A 199 1.41 11.75 24.05
C GLY A 199 0.31 11.11 24.91
N GLU A 200 0.01 11.70 26.07
CA GLU A 200 -1.09 11.29 26.95
C GLU A 200 -2.44 11.45 26.23
N VAL A 201 -2.75 12.64 25.70
CA VAL A 201 -4.01 12.90 24.99
C VAL A 201 -4.20 11.95 23.80
N LEU A 202 -3.14 11.70 23.01
CA LEU A 202 -3.20 10.76 21.89
C LEU A 202 -3.51 9.34 22.36
N THR A 203 -2.95 8.92 23.50
CA THR A 203 -3.19 7.61 24.10
C THR A 203 -4.62 7.50 24.62
N ASP A 204 -5.13 8.54 25.28
CA ASP A 204 -6.49 8.55 25.83
C ASP A 204 -7.58 8.45 24.74
N PHE A 205 -7.40 9.14 23.61
CA PHE A 205 -8.30 8.99 22.46
C PHE A 205 -8.18 7.61 21.82
N PHE A 206 -6.96 7.05 21.78
CA PHE A 206 -6.75 5.73 21.23
C PHE A 206 -7.47 4.67 22.07
N ASP A 207 -7.26 4.67 23.38
CA ASP A 207 -7.83 3.69 24.30
C ASP A 207 -9.33 3.89 24.47
N GLY A 208 -9.80 5.13 24.64
CA GLY A 208 -11.22 5.45 24.86
C GLY A 208 -12.10 5.26 23.63
N VAL A 209 -11.58 5.50 22.41
CA VAL A 209 -12.37 5.43 21.17
C VAL A 209 -11.86 4.38 20.20
N PHE A 210 -10.60 4.46 19.76
CA PHE A 210 -10.11 3.62 18.67
C PHE A 210 -10.18 2.13 19.00
N VAL A 211 -9.70 1.70 20.17
CA VAL A 211 -9.63 0.27 20.57
C VAL A 211 -11.00 -0.41 20.51
N HIS A 212 -12.04 0.34 20.87
CA HIS A 212 -13.42 -0.16 20.85
C HIS A 212 -14.03 -0.11 19.44
N ARG A 213 -13.77 0.96 18.69
CA ARG A 213 -14.39 1.24 17.38
C ARG A 213 -13.73 0.55 16.21
N CYS A 214 -12.46 0.17 16.30
CA CYS A 214 -11.82 -0.68 15.28
C CYS A 214 -12.46 -2.09 15.21
N ARG A 215 -13.32 -2.44 16.18
CA ARG A 215 -14.09 -3.70 16.24
C ARG A 215 -15.61 -3.47 16.21
N ASP A 216 -16.05 -2.32 15.69
CA ASP A 216 -17.47 -1.99 15.56
C ASP A 216 -18.26 -3.02 14.72
N VAL A 217 -19.56 -3.13 14.97
CA VAL A 217 -20.46 -3.93 14.13
C VAL A 217 -20.57 -3.35 12.71
N GLU A 218 -20.40 -2.03 12.56
CA GLU A 218 -20.48 -1.33 11.28
C GLU A 218 -19.13 -1.34 10.53
N PRO A 219 -19.05 -1.92 9.31
CA PRO A 219 -17.80 -1.95 8.55
C PRO A 219 -17.24 -0.58 8.19
N ILE A 220 -18.10 0.43 7.97
CA ILE A 220 -17.67 1.78 7.64
C ILE A 220 -16.82 2.40 8.77
N ILE A 221 -17.27 2.23 10.03
CA ILE A 221 -16.55 2.74 11.20
C ILE A 221 -15.19 2.04 11.32
N ARG A 222 -15.17 0.70 11.21
CA ARG A 222 -13.91 -0.06 11.27
C ARG A 222 -12.93 0.33 10.17
N SER A 223 -13.42 0.55 8.95
CA SER A 223 -12.56 0.97 7.83
C SER A 223 -11.96 2.36 8.05
N GLU A 224 -12.72 3.30 8.63
CA GLU A 224 -12.22 4.64 8.97
C GLU A 224 -11.15 4.56 10.06
N CYS A 225 -11.38 3.79 11.13
CA CYS A 225 -10.38 3.56 12.17
C CYS A 225 -9.05 3.08 11.57
N ILE A 226 -9.09 2.04 10.73
CA ILE A 226 -7.88 1.42 10.18
C ILE A 226 -7.15 2.33 9.19
N ARG A 227 -7.90 3.06 8.35
CA ARG A 227 -7.32 4.08 7.45
C ARG A 227 -6.57 5.16 8.24
N ASP A 228 -7.19 5.65 9.31
CA ASP A 228 -6.66 6.76 10.10
C ASP A 228 -5.50 6.30 10.98
N LEU A 229 -5.52 5.08 11.53
CA LEU A 229 -4.37 4.48 12.20
C LEU A 229 -3.13 4.43 11.29
N GLY A 230 -3.28 3.95 10.05
CA GLY A 230 -2.19 3.96 9.08
C GLY A 230 -1.68 5.36 8.77
N THR A 231 -2.56 6.36 8.83
CA THR A 231 -2.18 7.77 8.64
C THR A 231 -1.43 8.33 9.85
N TRP A 232 -1.83 7.99 11.08
CA TRP A 232 -1.12 8.41 12.30
C TRP A 232 0.28 7.82 12.38
N MET A 233 0.47 6.56 11.98
CA MET A 233 1.78 5.92 11.89
C MET A 233 2.73 6.68 10.96
N ILE A 234 2.22 7.26 9.86
CA ILE A 234 3.02 8.07 8.94
C ILE A 234 3.29 9.46 9.51
N LYS A 235 2.28 10.09 10.14
CA LYS A 235 2.40 11.44 10.68
C LYS A 235 3.30 11.51 11.90
N HIS A 236 3.18 10.58 12.83
CA HIS A 236 3.88 10.56 14.11
C HIS A 236 4.41 9.16 14.44
N PRO A 237 5.42 8.67 13.69
CA PRO A 237 5.95 7.32 13.83
C PRO A 237 6.57 7.05 15.21
N THR A 238 7.13 8.07 15.87
CA THR A 238 7.70 7.99 17.22
C THR A 238 6.69 7.53 18.28
N GLN A 239 5.40 7.80 18.09
CA GLN A 239 4.32 7.31 18.95
C GLN A 239 3.67 6.04 18.38
N PHE A 240 3.23 6.08 17.12
CA PHE A 240 2.30 5.08 16.58
C PHE A 240 2.97 3.93 15.81
N LEU A 241 4.22 4.06 15.37
CA LEU A 241 4.93 2.99 14.65
C LEU A 241 5.57 2.01 15.64
N ASP A 242 4.73 1.44 16.51
CA ASP A 242 5.07 0.47 17.53
C ASP A 242 4.18 -0.78 17.43
N ALA A 243 4.66 -1.92 17.93
CA ALA A 243 3.97 -3.20 17.87
C ALA A 243 2.56 -3.18 18.51
N SER A 244 2.37 -2.38 19.56
CA SER A 244 1.08 -2.20 20.25
C SER A 244 -0.02 -1.64 19.35
N TYR A 245 0.36 -0.80 18.37
CA TYR A 245 -0.52 -0.21 17.38
C TYR A 245 -0.57 -1.02 16.07
N LEU A 246 0.57 -1.49 15.57
CA LEU A 246 0.68 -2.27 14.32
C LEU A 246 -0.19 -3.54 14.33
N ARG A 247 -0.37 -4.17 15.49
CA ARG A 247 -1.20 -5.38 15.63
C ARG A 247 -2.63 -5.19 15.10
N TYR A 248 -3.19 -3.98 15.19
CA TYR A 248 -4.54 -3.70 14.72
C TYR A 248 -4.61 -3.78 13.19
N LEU A 249 -3.62 -3.24 12.46
CA LEU A 249 -3.54 -3.43 11.00
C LEU A 249 -3.52 -4.92 10.64
N GLY A 250 -2.69 -5.70 11.35
CA GLY A 250 -2.54 -7.14 11.10
C GLY A 250 -3.81 -7.95 11.38
N TRP A 251 -4.52 -7.66 12.47
CA TRP A 251 -5.80 -8.32 12.76
C TRP A 251 -6.86 -8.02 11.72
N LEU A 252 -6.89 -6.80 11.20
CA LEU A 252 -7.91 -6.34 10.27
C LEU A 252 -7.62 -6.72 8.80
N LEU A 253 -6.48 -7.36 8.50
CA LEU A 253 -6.26 -8.08 7.24
C LEU A 253 -7.21 -9.28 7.06
N SER A 254 -7.75 -9.81 8.16
CA SER A 254 -8.69 -10.94 8.16
C SER A 254 -10.14 -10.52 8.45
N ASP A 255 -10.45 -9.23 8.25
CA ASP A 255 -11.79 -8.71 8.45
C ASP A 255 -12.82 -9.38 7.53
N LYS A 256 -14.06 -9.54 7.99
CA LYS A 256 -15.16 -10.06 7.18
C LYS A 256 -15.54 -9.13 6.02
N SER A 257 -15.46 -7.83 6.22
CA SER A 257 -15.77 -6.83 5.20
C SER A 257 -14.56 -6.56 4.28
N PRO A 258 -14.73 -6.66 2.94
CA PRO A 258 -13.70 -6.27 1.98
C PRO A 258 -13.24 -4.82 2.17
N SER A 259 -14.15 -3.89 2.51
CA SER A 259 -13.79 -2.48 2.71
C SER A 259 -12.77 -2.26 3.82
N VAL A 260 -12.80 -3.11 4.87
CA VAL A 260 -11.88 -3.01 6.00
C VAL A 260 -10.53 -3.65 5.65
N ARG A 261 -10.54 -4.82 5.01
CA ARG A 261 -9.32 -5.46 4.51
C ARG A 261 -8.55 -4.57 3.54
N LEU A 262 -9.27 -3.85 2.67
CA LEU A 262 -8.69 -2.89 1.73
C LEU A 262 -7.95 -1.75 2.44
N GLU A 263 -8.55 -1.14 3.46
CA GLU A 263 -7.88 -0.07 4.21
C GLU A 263 -6.70 -0.58 5.04
N ALA A 264 -6.76 -1.83 5.55
CA ALA A 264 -5.63 -2.47 6.22
C ALA A 264 -4.45 -2.65 5.27
N ILE A 265 -4.66 -3.26 4.09
CA ILE A 265 -3.57 -3.53 3.15
C ILE A 265 -3.01 -2.26 2.50
N ARG A 266 -3.86 -1.25 2.21
CA ARG A 266 -3.40 0.06 1.73
C ARG A 266 -2.58 0.81 2.77
N SER A 267 -2.92 0.66 4.05
CA SER A 267 -2.12 1.25 5.12
C SER A 267 -0.74 0.60 5.18
N LEU A 268 -0.66 -0.72 5.04
CA LEU A 268 0.63 -1.42 4.92
C LEU A 268 1.41 -1.00 3.67
N GLU A 269 0.77 -0.90 2.50
CA GLU A 269 1.42 -0.41 1.27
C GLU A 269 2.09 0.94 1.51
N ARG A 270 1.38 1.92 2.08
CA ARG A 270 1.95 3.24 2.39
C ARG A 270 3.11 3.18 3.39
N LEU A 271 3.06 2.29 4.38
CA LEU A 271 4.12 2.14 5.38
C LEU A 271 5.37 1.46 4.80
N TYR A 272 5.20 0.41 4.00
CA TYR A 272 6.31 -0.25 3.32
C TYR A 272 6.93 0.64 2.22
N LEU A 273 6.27 1.66 1.70
CA LEU A 273 6.92 2.64 0.80
C LEU A 273 7.95 3.55 1.50
N LYS A 274 8.05 3.52 2.84
CA LYS A 274 9.01 4.32 3.60
C LYS A 274 10.18 3.44 4.07
N ASP A 275 11.38 3.69 3.57
CA ASP A 275 12.58 2.92 3.93
C ASP A 275 12.94 3.07 5.41
N ASP A 276 12.75 4.27 5.98
CA ASP A 276 13.01 4.53 7.40
C ASP A 276 12.11 3.70 8.34
N PHE A 277 11.01 3.14 7.84
CA PHE A 277 10.04 2.37 8.64
C PHE A 277 10.31 0.85 8.62
N VAL A 278 11.22 0.37 7.75
CA VAL A 278 11.48 -1.07 7.55
C VAL A 278 11.82 -1.78 8.85
N SER A 279 12.69 -1.17 9.67
CA SER A 279 13.19 -1.75 10.91
C SER A 279 12.05 -1.97 11.91
N SER A 280 11.17 -0.98 12.07
CA SER A 280 10.00 -1.06 12.95
C SER A 280 8.95 -2.06 12.46
N LEU A 281 8.87 -2.30 11.14
CA LEU A 281 7.92 -3.24 10.54
C LEU A 281 8.40 -4.70 10.56
N ARG A 282 9.65 -5.00 10.94
CA ARG A 282 10.22 -6.36 10.89
C ARG A 282 9.38 -7.39 11.64
N GLN A 283 9.12 -7.17 12.92
CA GLN A 283 8.36 -8.11 13.76
C GLN A 283 6.91 -8.26 13.28
N PHE A 284 6.32 -7.17 12.78
CA PHE A 284 5.00 -7.22 12.17
C PHE A 284 5.00 -8.12 10.93
N THR A 285 5.99 -7.95 10.06
CA THR A 285 6.16 -8.71 8.82
C THR A 285 6.30 -10.20 9.12
N GLU A 286 7.19 -10.57 10.05
CA GLU A 286 7.38 -11.97 10.46
C GLU A 286 6.08 -12.63 10.94
N ARG A 287 5.24 -11.87 11.65
CA ARG A 287 3.97 -12.38 12.17
C ARG A 287 2.85 -12.47 11.13
N PHE A 288 2.76 -11.51 10.22
CA PHE A 288 1.58 -11.33 9.35
C PHE A 288 1.84 -11.57 7.86
N ARG A 289 3.09 -11.80 7.41
CA ARG A 289 3.41 -12.00 5.99
C ARG A 289 2.62 -13.14 5.35
N GLY A 290 2.41 -14.26 6.07
CA GLY A 290 1.60 -15.37 5.58
C GLY A 290 0.18 -14.93 5.19
N ARG A 291 -0.45 -14.09 6.02
CA ARG A 291 -1.78 -13.55 5.72
C ARG A 291 -1.78 -12.59 4.52
N VAL A 292 -0.73 -11.81 4.34
CA VAL A 292 -0.59 -10.93 3.16
C VAL A 292 -0.44 -11.75 1.88
N ILE A 293 0.33 -12.84 1.93
CA ILE A 293 0.49 -13.78 0.80
C ILE A 293 -0.85 -14.45 0.48
N GLU A 294 -1.61 -14.92 1.49
CA GLU A 294 -2.96 -15.45 1.28
C GLU A 294 -3.87 -14.44 0.56
N MET A 295 -3.78 -13.15 0.92
CA MET A 295 -4.54 -12.09 0.23
C MET A 295 -4.06 -11.89 -1.21
N ALA A 296 -2.76 -11.96 -1.48
CA ALA A 296 -2.23 -11.85 -2.84
C ALA A 296 -2.67 -13.02 -3.73
N VAL A 297 -2.70 -14.24 -3.17
CA VAL A 297 -3.01 -15.46 -3.92
C VAL A 297 -4.52 -15.70 -4.04
N GLY A 298 -5.31 -15.47 -2.99
CA GLY A 298 -6.69 -15.99 -2.90
C GLY A 298 -7.79 -14.96 -2.66
N GLU A 299 -7.49 -13.66 -2.61
CA GLU A 299 -8.52 -12.64 -2.36
C GLU A 299 -9.46 -12.44 -3.56
N ALA A 300 -10.77 -12.43 -3.30
CA ALA A 300 -11.78 -12.32 -4.36
C ALA A 300 -11.90 -10.89 -4.92
N ASP A 301 -11.64 -9.86 -4.10
CA ASP A 301 -11.62 -8.48 -4.55
C ASP A 301 -10.28 -8.16 -5.23
N LEU A 302 -10.32 -7.91 -6.54
CA LEU A 302 -9.13 -7.63 -7.35
C LEU A 302 -8.35 -6.41 -6.88
N THR A 303 -9.01 -5.41 -6.29
CA THR A 303 -8.32 -4.22 -5.77
C THR A 303 -7.49 -4.60 -4.54
N ILE A 304 -8.05 -5.39 -3.63
CA ILE A 304 -7.30 -5.86 -2.46
C ILE A 304 -6.17 -6.79 -2.89
N ARG A 305 -6.45 -7.74 -3.80
CA ARG A 305 -5.47 -8.70 -4.34
C ARG A 305 -4.27 -7.99 -4.95
N THR A 306 -4.51 -7.00 -5.83
CA THR A 306 -3.43 -6.24 -6.49
C THR A 306 -2.61 -5.39 -5.52
N VAL A 307 -3.23 -4.81 -4.48
CA VAL A 307 -2.48 -4.08 -3.43
C VAL A 307 -1.66 -5.06 -2.58
N ALA A 308 -2.21 -6.23 -2.24
CA ALA A 308 -1.48 -7.26 -1.50
C ALA A 308 -0.24 -7.76 -2.26
N ILE A 309 -0.36 -7.97 -3.58
CA ILE A 309 0.78 -8.34 -4.44
C ILE A 309 1.89 -7.28 -4.37
N LYS A 310 1.55 -5.99 -4.47
CA LYS A 310 2.53 -4.90 -4.35
C LYS A 310 3.21 -4.83 -2.98
N VAL A 311 2.47 -5.14 -1.92
CA VAL A 311 3.04 -5.27 -0.57
C VAL A 311 4.01 -6.45 -0.54
N CYS A 312 3.61 -7.63 -1.05
CA CYS A 312 4.50 -8.80 -1.15
C CYS A 312 5.78 -8.49 -1.95
N GLU A 313 5.66 -7.78 -3.07
CA GLU A 313 6.80 -7.31 -3.88
C GLU A 313 7.76 -6.45 -3.05
N THR A 314 7.23 -5.44 -2.37
CA THR A 314 8.04 -4.53 -1.54
C THR A 314 8.70 -5.27 -0.37
N VAL A 315 7.98 -6.21 0.25
CA VAL A 315 8.46 -7.06 1.34
C VAL A 315 9.56 -8.02 0.83
N SER A 316 9.41 -8.56 -0.38
CA SER A 316 10.39 -9.44 -1.03
C SER A 316 11.72 -8.72 -1.27
N ARG A 317 11.69 -7.52 -1.85
CA ARG A 317 12.88 -6.67 -2.10
C ARG A 317 13.67 -6.35 -0.83
N ARG A 318 13.01 -6.43 0.33
CA ARG A 318 13.61 -6.20 1.65
C ARG A 318 14.12 -7.47 2.33
N GLY A 319 14.06 -8.61 1.64
CA GLY A 319 14.56 -9.90 2.11
C GLY A 319 13.69 -10.55 3.18
N PHE A 320 12.41 -10.19 3.28
CA PHE A 320 11.51 -10.75 4.30
C PHE A 320 10.71 -11.97 3.84
N LEU A 321 10.66 -12.26 2.54
CA LEU A 321 10.00 -13.46 2.00
C LEU A 321 10.99 -14.61 1.85
N GLU A 322 10.57 -15.78 2.30
CA GLU A 322 11.28 -17.05 2.10
C GLU A 322 11.08 -17.59 0.67
N GLU A 323 11.92 -18.53 0.26
CA GLU A 323 11.87 -19.10 -1.10
C GLU A 323 10.50 -19.73 -1.40
N THR A 324 9.94 -20.51 -0.48
CA THR A 324 8.61 -21.13 -0.62
C THR A 324 7.48 -20.10 -0.72
N GLU A 325 7.61 -18.98 -0.01
CA GLU A 325 6.66 -17.87 -0.06
C GLU A 325 6.75 -17.12 -1.40
N LYS A 326 7.97 -16.95 -1.93
CA LYS A 326 8.17 -16.40 -3.28
C LYS A 326 7.57 -17.32 -4.35
N GLU A 327 7.81 -18.63 -4.23
CA GLU A 327 7.27 -19.65 -5.14
C GLU A 327 5.74 -19.67 -5.21
N ALA A 328 5.05 -19.33 -4.11
CA ALA A 328 3.59 -19.23 -4.09
C ALA A 328 3.05 -18.04 -4.93
N LEU A 329 3.85 -16.98 -5.11
CA LEU A 329 3.46 -15.77 -5.85
C LEU A 329 3.80 -15.86 -7.35
N CYS A 330 4.84 -16.61 -7.72
CA CYS A 330 5.28 -16.75 -9.12
C CYS A 330 4.18 -17.20 -10.10
N PRO A 331 3.30 -18.18 -9.77
CA PRO A 331 2.23 -18.61 -10.66
C PRO A 331 1.22 -17.52 -11.03
N LEU A 332 1.15 -16.43 -10.27
CA LEU A 332 0.21 -15.33 -10.50
C LEU A 332 0.44 -14.62 -11.85
N VAL A 333 1.63 -14.76 -12.45
CA VAL A 333 1.89 -14.21 -13.80
C VAL A 333 1.12 -14.95 -14.90
N PHE A 334 0.56 -16.13 -14.60
CA PHE A 334 -0.27 -16.92 -15.50
C PHE A 334 -1.76 -16.87 -15.13
N GLU A 335 -2.16 -15.98 -14.22
CA GLU A 335 -3.55 -15.79 -13.83
C GLU A 335 -4.40 -15.27 -15.00
N ALA A 336 -5.69 -15.64 -15.01
CA ALA A 336 -6.62 -15.21 -16.06
C ALA A 336 -6.85 -13.68 -16.06
N GLU A 337 -6.80 -13.06 -14.87
CA GLU A 337 -7.05 -11.64 -14.70
C GLU A 337 -5.79 -10.81 -15.01
N GLU A 338 -5.85 -10.01 -16.08
CA GLU A 338 -4.76 -9.13 -16.53
C GLU A 338 -4.23 -8.22 -15.41
N LYS A 339 -5.13 -7.69 -14.57
CA LYS A 339 -4.75 -6.84 -13.43
C LYS A 339 -3.87 -7.54 -12.41
N VAL A 340 -4.07 -8.86 -12.22
CA VAL A 340 -3.24 -9.67 -11.31
C VAL A 340 -1.87 -9.89 -11.93
N ARG A 341 -1.83 -10.28 -13.22
CA ARG A 341 -0.57 -10.46 -13.95
C ARG A 341 0.27 -9.17 -13.98
N SER A 342 -0.36 -8.04 -14.28
CA SER A 342 0.30 -6.73 -14.28
C SER A 342 0.75 -6.28 -12.88
N ALA A 343 0.06 -6.70 -11.81
CA ALA A 343 0.48 -6.36 -10.46
C ALA A 343 1.68 -7.19 -10.00
N VAL A 344 1.82 -8.44 -10.47
CA VAL A 344 2.91 -9.35 -10.04
C VAL A 344 4.12 -9.33 -10.97
N SER A 345 4.02 -8.69 -12.14
CA SER A 345 5.08 -8.68 -13.16
C SER A 345 6.41 -8.15 -12.63
N GLY A 346 6.39 -7.07 -11.84
CA GLY A 346 7.57 -6.52 -11.17
C GLY A 346 8.20 -7.49 -10.17
N PHE A 347 7.38 -8.18 -9.37
CA PHE A 347 7.87 -9.24 -8.48
C PHE A 347 8.51 -10.41 -9.25
N VAL A 348 7.88 -10.84 -10.36
CA VAL A 348 8.42 -11.93 -11.19
C VAL A 348 9.73 -11.54 -11.86
N LYS A 349 9.85 -10.30 -12.36
CA LYS A 349 11.12 -9.76 -12.86
C LYS A 349 12.23 -9.90 -11.81
N ASP A 350 11.96 -9.46 -10.58
CA ASP A 350 12.95 -9.51 -9.50
C ASP A 350 13.35 -10.96 -9.19
N VAL A 351 12.36 -11.86 -9.09
CA VAL A 351 12.58 -13.28 -8.84
C VAL A 351 13.40 -13.91 -9.97
N VAL A 352 13.03 -13.72 -11.26
CA VAL A 352 13.79 -14.18 -12.43
C VAL A 352 15.26 -13.74 -12.36
N ASN A 353 15.48 -12.48 -12.02
CA ASN A 353 16.82 -11.90 -11.93
C ASN A 353 17.64 -12.51 -10.79
N GLU A 354 17.06 -12.63 -9.59
CA GLU A 354 17.73 -13.13 -8.40
C GLU A 354 18.04 -14.63 -8.50
N ASP A 355 17.05 -15.45 -8.84
CA ASP A 355 17.13 -16.90 -8.66
C ASP A 355 17.61 -17.66 -9.90
N TRP A 356 17.55 -17.05 -11.08
CA TRP A 356 17.99 -17.68 -12.34
C TRP A 356 19.11 -16.90 -13.02
N VAL A 357 18.90 -15.61 -13.33
CA VAL A 357 19.87 -14.81 -14.10
C VAL A 357 21.17 -14.63 -13.34
N ALA A 358 21.13 -14.24 -12.06
CA ALA A 358 22.34 -14.02 -11.26
C ALA A 358 23.17 -15.31 -11.09
N LYS A 359 22.51 -16.45 -10.79
CA LYS A 359 23.16 -17.76 -10.69
C LYS A 359 23.81 -18.14 -12.02
N LYS A 360 23.07 -17.97 -13.11
CA LYS A 360 23.55 -18.32 -14.46
C LYS A 360 24.69 -17.43 -14.93
N SER A 361 24.64 -16.14 -14.62
CA SER A 361 25.72 -15.19 -14.89
C SER A 361 27.02 -15.61 -14.18
N ALA A 362 26.94 -16.01 -12.91
CA ALA A 362 28.10 -16.53 -12.18
C ALA A 362 28.69 -17.81 -12.82
N GLU A 363 27.84 -18.76 -13.25
CA GLU A 363 28.28 -19.97 -13.97
C GLU A 363 29.01 -19.65 -15.28
N VAL A 364 28.45 -18.73 -16.09
CA VAL A 364 29.03 -18.33 -17.36
C VAL A 364 30.37 -17.63 -17.15
N LEU A 365 30.47 -16.72 -16.17
CA LEU A 365 31.72 -16.05 -15.84
C LEU A 365 32.81 -17.04 -15.42
N LEU A 366 32.47 -18.08 -14.66
CA LEU A 366 33.40 -19.15 -14.30
C LEU A 366 33.81 -19.98 -15.51
N ALA A 367 32.88 -20.33 -16.40
CA ALA A 367 33.16 -21.09 -17.63
C ALA A 367 34.04 -20.31 -18.63
N GLN A 368 33.99 -18.98 -18.59
CA GLN A 368 34.82 -18.11 -19.42
C GLN A 368 36.19 -17.79 -18.79
N LYS A 369 36.40 -18.12 -17.51
CA LYS A 369 37.66 -17.86 -16.79
C LYS A 369 38.80 -18.69 -17.41
N GLY A 370 39.65 -18.03 -18.21
CA GLY A 370 40.79 -18.66 -18.90
C GLY A 370 40.71 -18.62 -20.43
N LYS A 371 39.60 -18.18 -21.03
CA LYS A 371 39.48 -17.96 -22.49
C LYS A 371 40.17 -16.65 -22.90
N LYS A 372 40.70 -16.60 -24.14
CA LYS A 372 41.35 -15.39 -24.68
C LYS A 372 40.33 -14.25 -24.80
N LYS A 373 40.75 -13.00 -24.58
CA LYS A 373 39.89 -11.79 -24.58
C LYS A 373 39.01 -11.59 -25.82
N LYS A 374 39.35 -12.20 -26.97
CA LYS A 374 38.56 -12.17 -28.21
C LYS A 374 37.37 -13.15 -28.22
N ASP A 375 37.38 -14.17 -27.35
CA ASP A 375 36.37 -15.22 -27.27
C ASP A 375 35.45 -15.08 -26.03
N ALA A 376 35.69 -14.06 -25.20
CA ALA A 376 35.08 -13.88 -23.87
C ALA A 376 34.05 -12.73 -23.86
N GLN A 377 33.18 -12.66 -24.87
CA GLN A 377 32.03 -11.75 -24.82
C GLN A 377 30.88 -12.50 -24.13
N VAL A 378 30.57 -12.11 -22.89
CA VAL A 378 29.40 -12.63 -22.15
C VAL A 378 28.14 -12.14 -22.85
N ARG A 379 27.23 -13.07 -23.18
CA ARG A 379 25.92 -12.79 -23.75
C ARG A 379 24.91 -12.67 -22.61
N GLU A 380 24.83 -11.49 -22.01
CA GLU A 380 23.91 -11.20 -20.89
C GLU A 380 22.45 -11.39 -21.31
N ASP A 381 22.12 -10.99 -22.52
CA ASP A 381 20.84 -11.23 -23.19
C ASP A 381 20.46 -12.72 -23.21
N TRP A 382 21.39 -13.62 -23.58
CA TRP A 382 21.15 -15.06 -23.58
C TRP A 382 21.00 -15.63 -22.15
N ILE A 383 21.69 -15.06 -21.17
CA ILE A 383 21.55 -15.45 -19.76
C ILE A 383 20.14 -15.08 -19.27
N GLU A 384 19.67 -13.87 -19.59
CA GLU A 384 18.33 -13.40 -19.23
C GLU A 384 17.24 -14.25 -19.90
N LEU A 385 17.34 -14.51 -21.21
CA LEU A 385 16.40 -15.36 -21.95
C LEU A 385 16.35 -16.79 -21.39
N LYS A 386 17.51 -17.36 -21.08
CA LYS A 386 17.58 -18.68 -20.45
C LYS A 386 16.97 -18.69 -19.05
N GLY A 387 17.22 -17.64 -18.26
CA GLY A 387 16.64 -17.50 -16.92
C GLY A 387 15.11 -17.43 -16.97
N LEU A 388 14.56 -16.65 -17.90
CA LEU A 388 13.13 -16.55 -18.13
C LEU A 388 12.52 -17.89 -18.60
N ALA A 389 13.17 -18.58 -19.54
CA ALA A 389 12.72 -19.89 -20.01
C ALA A 389 12.67 -20.90 -18.86
N ALA A 390 13.72 -20.96 -18.04
CA ALA A 390 13.78 -21.84 -16.88
C ALA A 390 12.71 -21.49 -15.81
N PHE A 391 12.41 -20.21 -15.62
CA PHE A 391 11.31 -19.77 -14.76
C PHE A 391 9.95 -20.27 -15.28
N PHE A 392 9.65 -20.05 -16.56
CA PHE A 392 8.40 -20.51 -17.16
C PHE A 392 8.26 -22.04 -17.15
N VAL A 393 9.33 -22.78 -17.45
CA VAL A 393 9.33 -24.26 -17.31
C VAL A 393 8.97 -24.69 -15.89
N LYS A 394 9.46 -23.99 -14.86
CA LYS A 394 9.17 -24.32 -13.46
C LYS A 394 7.72 -24.04 -13.08
N PHE A 395 7.13 -22.93 -13.51
CA PHE A 395 5.85 -22.43 -12.94
C PHE A 395 4.62 -22.52 -13.85
N ASP A 396 4.75 -22.68 -15.16
CA ASP A 396 3.60 -22.76 -16.09
C ASP A 396 2.63 -23.93 -15.75
N GLY A 397 3.16 -25.04 -15.23
CA GLY A 397 2.38 -26.21 -14.82
C GLY A 397 1.63 -26.08 -13.49
N SER A 398 1.89 -25.04 -12.70
CA SER A 398 1.46 -24.95 -11.29
C SER A 398 0.03 -24.43 -11.11
N THR A 399 -0.52 -23.67 -12.07
CA THR A 399 -1.86 -23.06 -11.98
C THR A 399 -3.03 -24.01 -12.29
N GLY A 400 -2.76 -25.26 -12.68
CA GLY A 400 -3.77 -26.23 -13.14
C GLY A 400 -4.08 -27.39 -12.19
N ARG A 401 -3.37 -27.56 -11.07
CA ARG A 401 -3.52 -28.77 -10.23
C ARG A 401 -4.62 -28.72 -9.16
N GLU A 402 -5.20 -27.56 -8.88
CA GLU A 402 -6.18 -27.43 -7.78
C GLU A 402 -7.66 -27.42 -8.22
N LYS A 403 -7.97 -27.48 -9.53
CA LYS A 403 -9.37 -27.49 -10.02
C LYS A 403 -9.87 -28.80 -10.64
N ASP A 404 -8.98 -29.76 -10.92
CA ASP A 404 -9.35 -31.05 -11.52
C ASP A 404 -9.25 -32.20 -10.50
N GLY A 405 -9.60 -31.93 -9.25
CA GLY A 405 -9.69 -32.93 -8.19
C GLY A 405 -11.02 -33.70 -8.27
N GLU A 406 -11.36 -34.30 -9.40
CA GLU A 406 -12.41 -35.31 -9.59
C GLU A 406 -12.48 -35.71 -11.07
N GLU A 407 -11.48 -36.45 -11.59
CA GLU A 407 -11.62 -37.41 -12.73
C GLU A 407 -10.28 -38.10 -13.04
N GLU A 408 -9.63 -38.72 -12.04
CA GLU A 408 -8.59 -39.73 -12.32
C GLU A 408 -9.25 -41.10 -12.54
N MET A 409 -9.70 -41.36 -13.77
CA MET A 409 -9.75 -42.72 -14.31
C MET A 409 -9.75 -42.71 -15.85
N ASN A 410 -8.62 -42.39 -16.47
CA ASN A 410 -8.11 -43.25 -17.55
C ASN A 410 -6.66 -42.89 -17.92
N GLY A 411 -5.77 -43.87 -17.82
CA GLY A 411 -4.38 -43.71 -18.17
C GLY A 411 -4.18 -43.49 -19.66
N LYS A 412 -3.65 -42.32 -20.03
CA LYS A 412 -2.76 -42.13 -21.20
C LYS A 412 -1.97 -40.84 -21.01
N LYS A 413 -0.72 -40.97 -20.52
CA LYS A 413 0.29 -39.90 -20.62
C LYS A 413 0.51 -39.59 -22.10
N ARG A 414 -0.09 -38.50 -22.61
CA ARG A 414 0.29 -37.92 -23.90
C ARG A 414 1.73 -37.42 -23.78
N LYS A 415 2.64 -37.97 -24.60
CA LYS A 415 4.03 -37.53 -24.68
C LYS A 415 4.07 -36.15 -25.36
N ARG A 416 4.75 -35.19 -24.74
CA ARG A 416 4.93 -33.78 -25.17
C ARG A 416 5.64 -33.61 -26.53
N LYS A 417 6.12 -34.69 -27.15
CA LYS A 417 6.84 -34.68 -28.44
C LYS A 417 5.96 -34.34 -29.65
N ASP A 418 4.64 -34.47 -29.55
CA ASP A 418 3.72 -34.19 -30.66
C ASP A 418 3.23 -32.71 -30.68
N ALA A 419 3.47 -31.93 -29.61
CA ALA A 419 2.99 -30.55 -29.49
C ALA A 419 3.75 -29.56 -30.41
N ALA A 420 5.03 -29.79 -30.69
CA ALA A 420 5.83 -28.92 -31.57
C ALA A 420 5.29 -28.87 -33.01
N LYS A 421 4.56 -29.92 -33.44
CA LYS A 421 3.95 -29.99 -34.77
C LYS A 421 2.60 -29.27 -34.83
N ASP A 422 1.83 -29.34 -33.75
CA ASP A 422 0.54 -28.64 -33.62
C ASP A 422 0.72 -27.12 -33.45
N ILE A 423 1.85 -26.64 -32.90
CA ILE A 423 2.17 -25.20 -32.73
C ILE A 423 2.36 -24.48 -34.08
N VAL A 424 2.86 -25.17 -35.11
CA VAL A 424 3.09 -24.59 -36.44
C VAL A 424 1.80 -24.59 -37.26
N ASP A 425 0.95 -25.61 -37.13
CA ASP A 425 -0.33 -25.69 -37.84
C ASP A 425 -1.36 -24.68 -37.30
N ASP A 426 -1.36 -24.40 -35.98
CA ASP A 426 -2.25 -23.39 -35.36
C ASP A 426 -1.83 -21.93 -35.66
N ALA A 427 -0.61 -21.75 -36.20
CA ALA A 427 -0.10 -20.45 -36.66
C ALA A 427 -0.63 -20.04 -38.04
N TYR A 428 -1.13 -20.98 -38.86
CA TYR A 428 -1.45 -20.77 -40.29
C TYR A 428 -2.94 -20.69 -40.64
N VAL A 429 -3.87 -20.79 -39.68
CA VAL A 429 -5.30 -20.71 -40.00
C VAL A 429 -5.79 -19.25 -39.98
N GLU A 430 -5.88 -18.65 -41.17
CA GLU A 430 -6.72 -17.49 -41.43
C GLU A 430 -8.20 -17.87 -41.20
N GLY A 431 -8.82 -17.32 -40.15
CA GLY A 431 -10.26 -17.49 -39.94
C GLY A 431 -10.72 -16.99 -38.59
N GLY A 432 -11.61 -15.98 -38.60
CA GLY A 432 -12.14 -15.34 -37.40
C GLY A 432 -12.81 -16.30 -36.42
N GLY A 433 -12.28 -16.33 -35.20
CA GLY A 433 -12.82 -17.01 -34.04
C GLY A 433 -11.94 -16.67 -32.83
N SER A 434 -12.55 -16.33 -31.69
CA SER A 434 -11.88 -15.89 -30.45
C SER A 434 -10.67 -16.77 -30.09
N ARG A 435 -9.46 -16.32 -30.42
CA ARG A 435 -8.18 -17.00 -30.12
C ARG A 435 -8.07 -17.17 -28.61
N LYS A 436 -7.98 -18.43 -28.12
CA LYS A 436 -7.48 -18.68 -26.77
C LYS A 436 -5.98 -18.36 -26.80
N VAL A 437 -5.61 -17.18 -26.32
CA VAL A 437 -4.22 -16.81 -26.09
C VAL A 437 -3.67 -17.80 -25.05
N GLY A 438 -2.51 -18.41 -25.32
CA GLY A 438 -1.88 -19.33 -24.37
C GLY A 438 -1.40 -18.58 -23.13
N ARG A 439 -1.39 -19.22 -21.95
CA ARG A 439 -0.98 -18.62 -20.66
C ARG A 439 0.41 -17.97 -20.72
N ILE A 440 1.35 -18.56 -21.47
CA ILE A 440 2.68 -17.98 -21.70
C ILE A 440 2.59 -16.64 -22.45
N ALA A 441 1.72 -16.51 -23.45
CA ALA A 441 1.56 -15.25 -24.17
C ALA A 441 0.96 -14.14 -23.28
N GLU A 442 0.03 -14.49 -22.40
CA GLU A 442 -0.53 -13.58 -21.39
C GLU A 442 0.51 -13.14 -20.34
N ALA A 443 1.42 -14.05 -19.95
CA ALA A 443 2.54 -13.74 -19.06
C ALA A 443 3.59 -12.85 -19.76
N VAL A 444 3.89 -13.11 -21.04
CA VAL A 444 4.78 -12.28 -21.86
C VAL A 444 4.23 -10.86 -22.00
N GLU A 445 2.92 -10.70 -22.18
CA GLU A 445 2.27 -9.39 -22.22
C GLU A 445 2.49 -8.61 -20.91
N ALA A 446 2.34 -9.28 -19.77
CA ALA A 446 2.54 -8.66 -18.45
C ALA A 446 4.01 -8.26 -18.20
N LEU A 447 4.97 -9.04 -18.70
CA LEU A 447 6.40 -8.80 -18.54
C LEU A 447 7.00 -7.87 -19.60
N TRP A 448 6.21 -7.47 -20.61
CA TRP A 448 6.66 -6.76 -21.82
C TRP A 448 7.42 -5.46 -21.56
N TRP A 449 7.06 -4.74 -20.48
CA TRP A 449 7.69 -3.48 -20.06
C TRP A 449 8.52 -3.60 -18.78
N GLU A 450 8.61 -4.81 -18.21
CA GLU A 450 9.33 -5.03 -16.95
C GLU A 450 10.77 -5.47 -17.20
N MET A 451 10.99 -6.37 -18.16
CA MET A 451 12.28 -6.99 -18.42
C MET A 451 13.21 -6.06 -19.21
N GLU A 452 13.81 -5.07 -18.55
CA GLU A 452 14.86 -4.21 -19.10
C GLU A 452 16.16 -5.00 -19.30
N VAL A 453 16.79 -4.85 -20.47
CA VAL A 453 18.10 -5.46 -20.74
C VAL A 453 19.18 -4.58 -20.12
N LEU A 454 20.06 -5.18 -19.33
CA LEU A 454 21.22 -4.49 -18.75
C LEU A 454 22.31 -4.21 -19.80
N ARG A 455 22.03 -3.47 -20.88
CA ARG A 455 23.08 -3.08 -21.84
C ARG A 455 23.86 -1.86 -21.32
N VAL A 456 25.15 -1.81 -21.61
CA VAL A 456 26.06 -0.67 -21.35
C VAL A 456 25.73 0.56 -22.23
N THR A 457 24.72 0.48 -23.10
CA THR A 457 24.30 1.56 -24.00
C THR A 457 23.28 2.47 -23.31
N ASN A 458 23.39 3.80 -23.49
CA ASN A 458 22.48 4.83 -22.94
C ASN A 458 21.01 4.74 -23.42
N ASP A 459 20.62 3.69 -24.14
CA ASP A 459 19.28 3.51 -24.70
C ASP A 459 18.52 2.43 -23.91
N LEU A 460 17.31 2.78 -23.47
CA LEU A 460 16.42 1.87 -22.74
C LEU A 460 15.92 0.78 -23.69
N HIS A 461 16.29 -0.48 -23.42
CA HIS A 461 15.92 -1.62 -24.24
C HIS A 461 15.27 -2.70 -23.38
N TYR A 462 14.25 -3.38 -23.92
CA TYR A 462 13.50 -4.41 -23.20
C TYR A 462 13.72 -5.77 -23.86
N LEU A 463 14.01 -6.79 -23.04
CA LEU A 463 14.40 -8.13 -23.47
C LEU A 463 13.40 -8.76 -24.42
N LEU A 464 12.11 -8.63 -24.09
CA LEU A 464 11.01 -9.21 -24.86
C LEU A 464 10.71 -8.45 -26.17
N GLN A 465 11.26 -7.24 -26.32
CA GLN A 465 11.12 -6.43 -27.54
C GLN A 465 12.25 -6.73 -28.54
N ASP A 466 13.33 -7.38 -28.09
CA ASP A 466 14.50 -7.78 -28.89
C ASP A 466 14.28 -9.15 -29.57
N TRP A 467 13.33 -9.19 -30.50
CA TRP A 467 13.01 -10.42 -31.23
C TRP A 467 14.20 -10.93 -32.07
N GLU A 468 15.10 -10.05 -32.51
CA GLU A 468 16.31 -10.43 -33.26
C GLU A 468 17.26 -11.26 -32.40
N THR A 469 17.49 -10.83 -31.15
CA THR A 469 18.31 -11.58 -30.20
C THR A 469 17.67 -12.91 -29.82
N LEU A 470 16.34 -12.93 -29.65
CA LEU A 470 15.59 -14.14 -29.37
C LEU A 470 15.67 -15.16 -30.52
N ALA A 471 15.56 -14.69 -31.76
CA ALA A 471 15.75 -15.49 -32.97
C ALA A 471 17.20 -15.98 -33.13
N ASP A 472 18.19 -15.11 -32.89
CA ASP A 472 19.61 -15.48 -32.90
C ASP A 472 19.87 -16.61 -31.90
N TYR A 473 19.34 -16.50 -30.67
CA TYR A 473 19.54 -17.50 -29.64
C TYR A 473 18.92 -18.85 -30.02
N LEU A 474 17.63 -18.86 -30.40
CA LEU A 474 16.90 -20.06 -30.81
C LEU A 474 17.46 -20.73 -32.08
N SER A 475 18.18 -19.99 -32.93
CA SER A 475 18.78 -20.53 -34.15
C SER A 475 20.07 -21.32 -33.92
N ARG A 476 20.65 -21.26 -32.71
CA ARG A 476 21.90 -21.96 -32.38
C ARG A 476 21.66 -23.44 -32.13
N ASP A 477 22.70 -24.27 -32.32
CA ASP A 477 22.60 -25.70 -32.03
C ASP A 477 22.69 -25.96 -30.52
N HIS A 478 21.54 -26.24 -29.90
CA HIS A 478 21.41 -26.60 -28.48
C HIS A 478 21.59 -28.10 -28.21
N SER A 479 21.80 -28.94 -29.23
CA SER A 479 21.93 -30.39 -29.02
C SER A 479 23.20 -30.79 -28.25
N THR A 480 23.13 -31.89 -27.50
CA THR A 480 24.24 -32.43 -26.69
C THR A 480 25.10 -33.46 -27.43
N SER A 481 24.68 -33.89 -28.61
CA SER A 481 25.29 -35.02 -29.31
C SER A 481 26.51 -34.62 -30.13
N GLN A 482 27.70 -35.12 -29.78
CA GLN A 482 28.93 -35.04 -30.59
C GLN A 482 28.85 -35.78 -31.94
N ALA A 483 27.68 -36.32 -32.32
CA ALA A 483 27.49 -37.08 -33.56
C ALA A 483 27.10 -36.20 -34.78
N ALA A 484 26.91 -34.89 -34.60
CA ALA A 484 26.54 -33.97 -35.68
C ALA A 484 27.78 -33.29 -36.32
N GLN A 485 28.77 -34.08 -36.74
CA GLN A 485 29.80 -33.59 -37.68
C GLN A 485 29.47 -33.91 -39.15
N SER A 486 28.20 -34.14 -39.46
CA SER A 486 27.76 -34.19 -40.85
C SER A 486 26.42 -33.50 -41.03
N SER A 487 26.44 -32.36 -41.74
CA SER A 487 25.34 -31.71 -42.46
C SER A 487 24.43 -30.64 -41.79
N SER A 488 24.71 -30.11 -40.58
CA SER A 488 23.92 -28.98 -40.06
C SER A 488 24.55 -27.61 -40.37
N VAL A 489 23.71 -26.64 -40.80
CA VAL A 489 24.05 -25.24 -41.11
C VAL A 489 24.18 -24.37 -39.83
N SER A 490 23.84 -24.93 -38.67
CA SER A 490 23.73 -24.22 -37.38
C SER A 490 25.09 -24.06 -36.68
N THR A 491 25.35 -22.85 -36.19
CA THR A 491 26.56 -22.57 -35.39
C THR A 491 26.44 -23.22 -34.00
N PRO A 492 27.42 -24.00 -33.52
CA PRO A 492 27.36 -24.63 -32.20
C PRO A 492 27.35 -23.58 -31.08
N ILE A 493 26.49 -23.79 -30.07
CA ILE A 493 26.43 -22.91 -28.89
C ILE A 493 27.42 -23.36 -27.82
N ASP A 494 28.00 -22.41 -27.08
CA ASP A 494 28.80 -22.74 -25.90
C ASP A 494 27.91 -23.49 -24.88
N PRO A 495 28.37 -24.64 -24.34
CA PRO A 495 27.60 -25.44 -23.38
C PRO A 495 27.03 -24.63 -22.20
N CYS A 496 27.69 -23.55 -21.78
CA CYS A 496 27.17 -22.73 -20.68
C CYS A 496 25.86 -21.99 -21.02
N TYR A 497 25.52 -21.76 -22.29
CA TYR A 497 24.26 -21.13 -22.72
C TYR A 497 23.24 -22.13 -23.28
N ARG A 498 23.50 -23.44 -23.23
CA ARG A 498 22.61 -24.44 -23.83
C ARG A 498 21.24 -24.47 -23.15
N LEU A 499 20.16 -24.48 -23.95
CA LEU A 499 18.79 -24.69 -23.49
C LEU A 499 18.49 -26.19 -23.35
N THR A 500 17.59 -26.55 -22.44
CA THR A 500 16.96 -27.88 -22.43
C THR A 500 15.83 -27.95 -23.46
N ASP A 501 15.41 -29.15 -23.87
CA ASP A 501 14.28 -29.32 -24.80
C ASP A 501 12.99 -28.60 -24.30
N GLU A 502 12.77 -28.57 -22.98
CA GLU A 502 11.62 -27.89 -22.38
C GLU A 502 11.79 -26.36 -22.39
N GLU A 503 12.99 -25.86 -22.09
CA GLU A 503 13.30 -24.42 -22.16
C GLU A 503 13.22 -23.90 -23.60
N GLU A 504 13.72 -24.66 -24.59
CA GLU A 504 13.64 -24.32 -26.01
C GLU A 504 12.19 -24.26 -26.48
N SER A 505 11.36 -25.25 -26.10
CA SER A 505 9.93 -25.26 -26.43
C SER A 505 9.20 -24.03 -25.89
N VAL A 506 9.42 -23.70 -24.61
CA VAL A 506 8.83 -22.51 -23.97
C VAL A 506 9.32 -21.23 -24.62
N LEU A 507 10.61 -21.14 -24.94
CA LEU A 507 11.19 -19.93 -25.52
C LEU A 507 10.71 -19.69 -26.96
N VAL A 508 10.36 -20.74 -27.71
CA VAL A 508 9.65 -20.62 -28.99
C VAL A 508 8.25 -20.03 -28.79
N GLU A 509 7.50 -20.48 -27.78
CA GLU A 509 6.19 -19.88 -27.45
C GLU A 509 6.32 -18.40 -27.07
N VAL A 510 7.34 -18.05 -26.28
CA VAL A 510 7.69 -16.65 -25.96
C VAL A 510 7.99 -15.85 -27.22
N PHE A 511 8.81 -16.37 -28.13
CA PHE A 511 9.15 -15.71 -29.39
C PHE A 511 7.91 -15.41 -30.24
N VAL A 512 7.03 -16.40 -30.39
CA VAL A 512 5.76 -16.23 -31.12
C VAL A 512 4.87 -15.19 -30.43
N ALA A 513 4.78 -15.19 -29.10
CA ALA A 513 4.03 -14.19 -28.35
C ALA A 513 4.60 -12.78 -28.54
N CYS A 514 5.93 -12.62 -28.47
CA CYS A 514 6.60 -11.35 -28.67
C CYS A 514 6.37 -10.78 -30.07
N LEU A 515 6.46 -11.61 -31.12
CA LEU A 515 6.19 -11.18 -32.49
C LEU A 515 4.73 -10.73 -32.67
N LYS A 516 3.78 -11.49 -32.12
CA LYS A 516 2.35 -11.11 -32.17
C LYS A 516 2.11 -9.76 -31.48
N LEU A 517 2.62 -9.58 -30.26
CA LEU A 517 2.50 -8.33 -29.51
C LEU A 517 3.18 -7.15 -30.21
N ALA A 518 4.35 -7.36 -30.82
CA ALA A 518 5.05 -6.33 -31.59
C ALA A 518 4.24 -5.87 -32.80
N ILE A 519 3.63 -6.81 -33.54
CA ILE A 519 2.76 -6.53 -34.69
C ILE A 519 1.50 -5.78 -34.23
N GLU A 520 0.81 -6.29 -33.21
CA GLU A 520 -0.41 -5.69 -32.67
C GLU A 520 -0.18 -4.23 -32.22
N ARG A 521 0.85 -3.99 -31.40
CA ARG A 521 1.20 -2.65 -30.92
C ARG A 521 1.75 -1.75 -32.03
N GLY A 522 2.40 -2.31 -33.05
CA GLY A 522 2.80 -1.60 -34.26
C GLY A 522 1.58 -1.06 -35.03
N ASN A 523 0.59 -1.92 -35.26
CA ASN A 523 -0.66 -1.58 -35.92
C ASN A 523 -1.47 -0.52 -35.15
N GLU A 524 -1.47 -0.57 -33.81
CA GLU A 524 -2.09 0.46 -32.97
C GLU A 524 -1.44 1.83 -33.13
N LYS A 525 -0.10 1.88 -33.16
CA LYS A 525 0.65 3.12 -33.40
C LYS A 525 0.33 3.71 -34.77
N GLU A 526 0.18 2.88 -35.81
CA GLU A 526 -0.21 3.35 -37.14
C GLU A 526 -1.65 3.88 -37.17
N LYS A 527 -2.62 3.15 -36.60
CA LYS A 527 -4.00 3.61 -36.46
C LYS A 527 -4.12 4.91 -35.67
N ALA A 528 -3.30 5.09 -34.63
CA ALA A 528 -3.25 6.33 -33.85
C ALA A 528 -2.66 7.51 -34.66
N LYS A 529 -1.67 7.26 -35.52
CA LYS A 529 -1.12 8.25 -36.45
C LYS A 529 -2.13 8.63 -37.54
N GLU A 530 -2.89 7.67 -38.08
CA GLU A 530 -3.96 7.93 -39.05
C GLU A 530 -5.09 8.75 -38.44
N LYS A 531 -5.56 8.41 -37.23
CA LYS A 531 -6.58 9.21 -36.52
C LYS A 531 -6.13 10.65 -36.28
N LYS A 532 -4.85 10.87 -35.94
CA LYS A 532 -4.29 12.22 -35.78
C LYS A 532 -4.20 13.00 -37.09
N LYS A 533 -3.94 12.33 -38.23
CA LYS A 533 -3.95 12.95 -39.57
C LYS A 533 -5.35 13.28 -40.09
N VAL A 534 -6.38 12.57 -39.63
CA VAL A 534 -7.79 12.83 -40.00
C VAL A 534 -8.41 13.91 -39.11
N SER A 535 -7.86 14.16 -37.92
CA SER A 535 -8.29 15.23 -37.00
C SER A 535 -7.56 16.57 -37.18
N SER A 536 -6.56 16.62 -38.08
CA SER A 536 -5.82 17.83 -38.48
C SER A 536 -6.22 18.22 -39.89
#